data_AF-A0A951XPK8-F1
#
_entry.id   AF-A0A951XPK8-F1
#
_cell.length_a   1.000
_cell.length_b   1.000
_cell.length_c   1.000
_cell.angle_alpha   90.00
_cell.angle_beta   90.00
_cell.angle_gamma   90.00
#
_symmetry.space_group_name_H-M   'P 1'
#
loop_
_entity.id
_entity.type
_entity.pdbx_description
1 polymer ?
#
loop_
_entity_poly.entity_id
_entity_poly.type
_entity_poly.pdbx_seq_one_letter_code
_entity_poly.pdbx_strand_id
1 'polypeptide(L)'
;MNWKMTMEQLTQEQAIAFHDSGAWKQMGIRERAVFQMAQDRLCMPFSEFHKACEEVLGRPVYTHEFGMNRDGLQAELEGKAKAPTLEEILAMLPAEKTVVLMHNGE
;
A
#
# COMPACT_ATOMS: atom_id res chain seq x y z
N MET A 1 4.48 19.07 7.89
CA MET A 1 5.68 18.25 8.15
C MET A 1 5.87 17.29 6.97
N ASN A 2 6.86 17.54 6.11
CA ASN A 2 7.12 16.72 4.91
C ASN A 2 8.03 15.56 5.30
N TRP A 3 7.43 14.43 5.66
CA TRP A 3 8.16 13.20 5.96
C TRP A 3 8.41 12.45 4.65
N LYS A 4 9.44 12.81 3.90
CA LYS A 4 10.18 11.76 3.20
C LYS A 4 10.93 11.03 4.32
N MET A 5 10.31 10.06 4.99
CA MET A 5 11.12 9.11 5.76
C MET A 5 11.87 8.30 4.73
N THR A 6 13.07 8.76 4.38
CA THR A 6 14.11 7.87 3.90
C THR A 6 14.50 7.00 5.09
N MET A 7 13.66 6.02 5.40
CA MET A 7 13.99 4.97 6.36
C MET A 7 15.19 4.23 5.78
N GLU A 8 16.23 4.05 6.59
CA GLU A 8 17.40 3.28 6.16
C GLU A 8 16.93 1.86 5.79
N GLN A 9 17.36 1.42 4.61
CA GLN A 9 17.05 0.07 4.13
C GLN A 9 17.85 -0.93 4.95
N LEU A 10 17.17 -1.94 5.47
CA LEU A 10 17.82 -3.07 6.13
C LEU A 10 18.69 -3.81 5.11
N THR A 11 19.92 -4.15 5.53
CA THR A 11 20.69 -5.15 4.80
C THR A 11 20.00 -6.50 4.87
N GLN A 12 20.46 -7.46 4.08
CA GLN A 12 19.93 -8.82 4.13
C GLN A 12 20.07 -9.45 5.51
N GLU A 13 21.23 -9.29 6.15
CA GLU A 13 21.52 -9.82 7.49
C GLU A 13 20.61 -9.18 8.53
N GLN A 14 20.39 -7.86 8.43
CA GLN A 14 19.51 -7.14 9.33
C GLN A 14 18.04 -7.53 9.16
N ALA A 15 17.57 -7.73 7.91
CA ALA A 15 16.21 -8.17 7.65
C ALA A 15 15.95 -9.58 8.21
N ILE A 16 16.91 -10.50 8.07
CA ILE A 16 16.86 -11.85 8.67
C ILE A 16 16.86 -11.75 10.20
N ALA A 17 17.78 -10.98 10.77
CA ALA A 17 17.87 -10.81 12.22
C ALA A 17 16.58 -10.20 12.80
N PHE A 18 15.98 -9.22 12.12
CA PHE A 18 14.72 -8.62 12.53
C PHE A 18 13.56 -9.62 12.46
N HIS A 19 13.48 -10.41 11.38
CA HIS A 19 12.50 -11.50 11.25
C HIS A 19 12.60 -12.49 12.41
N ASP A 20 13.81 -12.99 12.67
CA ASP A 20 14.08 -14.03 13.65
C ASP A 20 13.91 -13.54 15.09
N SER A 21 14.23 -12.26 15.35
CA SER A 21 14.00 -11.64 16.66
C SER A 21 12.53 -11.62 17.07
N GLY A 22 11.61 -11.64 16.09
CA GLY A 22 10.18 -11.51 16.35
C GLY A 22 9.75 -10.12 16.83
N ALA A 23 10.61 -9.09 16.72
CA ALA A 23 10.31 -7.73 17.17
C ALA A 23 9.00 -7.18 16.57
N TRP A 24 8.68 -7.56 15.34
CA TRP A 24 7.43 -7.24 14.65
C TRP A 24 6.15 -7.64 15.42
N LYS A 25 6.21 -8.62 16.32
CA LYS A 25 5.05 -9.04 17.13
C LYS A 25 4.63 -7.97 18.13
N GLN A 26 5.55 -7.11 18.57
CA GLN A 26 5.26 -6.02 19.50
C GLN A 26 4.79 -4.74 18.79
N MET A 27 4.98 -4.67 17.48
CA MET A 27 4.52 -3.55 16.67
C MET A 27 3.00 -3.58 16.51
N GLY A 28 2.40 -2.39 16.47
CA GLY A 28 0.98 -2.24 16.12
C GLY A 28 0.72 -2.61 14.66
N ILE A 29 -0.52 -2.95 14.32
CA ILE A 29 -0.92 -3.40 12.96
C ILE A 29 -0.48 -2.39 11.88
N ARG A 30 -0.78 -1.10 12.10
CA ARG A 30 -0.37 -0.01 11.18
C ARG A 30 1.14 0.13 11.07
N GLU A 31 1.84 -0.03 12.18
CA GLU A 31 3.30 0.07 12.22
C GLU A 31 3.94 -1.06 11.41
N ARG A 32 3.46 -2.30 11.55
CA ARG A 32 3.93 -3.44 10.74
C ARG A 32 3.76 -3.19 9.24
N ALA A 33 2.55 -2.77 8.84
CA ALA A 33 2.23 -2.50 7.44
C ALA A 33 3.14 -1.42 6.85
N VAL A 34 3.26 -0.27 7.53
CA VAL A 34 4.06 0.86 7.05
C VAL A 34 5.56 0.53 7.08
N PHE A 35 6.05 -0.10 8.16
CA PHE A 35 7.46 -0.46 8.28
C PHE A 35 7.89 -1.45 7.21
N GLN A 36 7.13 -2.54 7.00
CA GLN A 36 7.48 -3.52 5.97
C GLN A 36 7.34 -2.95 4.55
N MET A 37 6.35 -2.10 4.28
CA MET A 37 6.23 -1.39 2.99
C MET A 37 7.42 -0.48 2.71
N ALA A 38 8.00 0.11 3.74
CA ALA A 38 9.17 0.97 3.62
C ALA A 38 10.50 0.19 3.44
N GLN A 39 10.49 -1.14 3.56
CA GLN A 39 11.67 -1.99 3.41
C GLN A 39 11.65 -2.78 2.11
N ASP A 40 12.77 -2.83 1.39
CA ASP A 40 12.89 -3.61 0.15
C ASP A 40 12.92 -5.12 0.41
N ARG A 41 13.35 -5.52 1.61
CA ARG A 41 13.49 -6.92 2.00
C ARG A 41 12.37 -7.30 2.96
N LEU A 42 11.79 -8.46 2.74
CA LEU A 42 10.84 -9.05 3.66
C LEU A 42 11.56 -9.36 4.98
N CYS A 43 11.16 -8.70 6.06
CA CYS A 43 11.76 -8.77 7.39
C CYS A 43 10.77 -9.27 8.45
N MET A 44 9.58 -9.69 8.04
CA MET A 44 8.60 -10.41 8.87
C MET A 44 7.86 -11.42 7.99
N PRO A 45 7.13 -12.40 8.54
CA PRO A 45 6.37 -13.34 7.72
C PRO A 45 5.43 -12.61 6.75
N PHE A 46 5.44 -12.98 5.47
CA PHE A 46 4.61 -12.31 4.46
C PHE A 46 3.12 -12.33 4.82
N SER A 47 2.63 -13.40 5.42
CA SER A 47 1.24 -13.51 5.88
C SER A 47 0.87 -12.46 6.93
N GLU A 48 1.78 -12.13 7.85
CA GLU A 48 1.55 -11.13 8.90
C GLU A 48 1.59 -9.72 8.34
N PHE A 49 2.52 -9.47 7.41
CA PHE A 49 2.60 -8.22 6.68
C PHE A 49 1.36 -7.98 5.82
N HIS A 50 0.99 -8.95 4.98
CA HIS A 50 -0.16 -8.88 4.10
C HIS A 50 -1.46 -8.67 4.88
N LYS A 51 -1.68 -9.45 5.94
CA LYS A 51 -2.79 -9.26 6.87
C LYS A 51 -2.80 -7.86 7.48
N ALA A 52 -1.64 -7.33 7.89
CA ALA A 52 -1.56 -5.98 8.44
C ALA A 52 -1.97 -4.91 7.42
N CYS A 53 -1.59 -5.05 6.14
CA CYS A 53 -2.05 -4.16 5.08
C CYS A 53 -3.58 -4.21 4.90
N GLU A 54 -4.16 -5.41 4.84
CA GLU A 54 -5.62 -5.57 4.69
C GLU A 54 -6.39 -4.98 5.87
N GLU A 55 -5.91 -5.21 7.10
CA GLU A 55 -6.54 -4.65 8.31
C GLU A 55 -6.44 -3.12 8.38
N VAL A 56 -5.32 -2.52 7.94
CA VAL A 56 -5.20 -1.06 7.90
C VAL A 56 -6.09 -0.45 6.83
N LEU A 57 -6.13 -1.06 5.65
CA LEU A 57 -6.87 -0.52 4.50
C LEU A 57 -8.37 -0.85 4.55
N GLY A 58 -8.77 -1.85 5.34
CA GLY A 58 -10.15 -2.30 5.45
C GLY A 58 -10.67 -2.98 4.17
N ARG A 59 -9.78 -3.48 3.31
CA ARG A 59 -10.11 -4.19 2.07
C ARG A 59 -9.12 -5.33 1.81
N PRO A 60 -9.50 -6.35 1.02
CA PRO A 60 -8.55 -7.30 0.49
C PRO A 60 -7.46 -6.58 -0.32
N VAL A 61 -6.22 -7.04 -0.15
CA VAL A 61 -5.06 -6.58 -0.92
C VAL A 61 -4.57 -7.76 -1.73
N TYR A 62 -4.54 -7.64 -3.05
CA TYR A 62 -4.05 -8.73 -3.87
C TYR A 62 -2.52 -8.79 -3.84
N THR A 63 -1.97 -10.00 -3.85
CA THR A 63 -0.51 -10.21 -3.75
C THR A 63 0.28 -9.54 -4.88
N HIS A 64 -0.31 -9.34 -6.05
CA HIS A 64 0.34 -8.65 -7.17
C HIS A 64 0.43 -7.12 -6.96
N GLU A 65 -0.40 -6.52 -6.11
CA GLU A 65 -0.34 -5.09 -5.80
C GLU A 65 1.01 -4.71 -5.18
N PHE A 66 1.59 -5.59 -4.34
CA PHE A 66 2.90 -5.37 -3.72
C PHE A 66 4.06 -5.25 -4.71
N GLY A 67 3.90 -5.75 -5.95
CA GLY A 67 4.92 -5.65 -7.00
C GLY A 67 4.56 -4.68 -8.13
N MET A 68 3.29 -4.65 -8.55
CA MET A 68 2.85 -3.87 -9.71
C MET A 68 2.37 -2.46 -9.35
N ASN A 69 1.88 -2.27 -8.12
CA ASN A 69 1.33 -1.00 -7.65
C ASN A 69 1.80 -0.68 -6.23
N ARG A 70 3.08 -0.93 -5.95
CA ARG A 70 3.68 -0.73 -4.61
C ARG A 70 3.51 0.71 -4.13
N ASP A 71 3.76 1.68 -5.00
CA ASP A 71 3.65 3.11 -4.69
C ASP A 71 2.20 3.51 -4.39
N GLY A 72 1.23 2.98 -5.13
CA GLY A 72 -0.18 3.22 -4.90
C GLY A 72 -0.65 2.63 -3.56
N LEU A 73 -0.24 1.39 -3.26
CA LEU A 73 -0.55 0.74 -1.99
C LEU A 73 0.07 1.49 -0.80
N GLN A 74 1.30 1.98 -0.96
CA GLN A 74 1.95 2.82 0.05
C GLN A 74 1.20 4.14 0.24
N ALA A 75 0.81 4.83 -0.85
CA ALA A 75 0.04 6.06 -0.77
C ALA A 75 -1.31 5.87 -0.06
N GLU A 76 -1.97 4.72 -0.27
CA GLU A 76 -3.21 4.37 0.41
C GLU A 76 -3.00 4.17 1.91
N LEU A 77 -1.97 3.42 2.32
CA LEU A 77 -1.63 3.23 3.73
C LEU A 77 -1.34 4.57 4.41
N GLU A 78 -0.70 5.51 3.70
CA GLU A 78 -0.40 6.85 4.19
C GLU A 78 -1.62 7.79 4.21
N GLY A 79 -2.79 7.36 3.71
CA GLY A 79 -3.99 8.20 3.58
C GLY A 79 -3.85 9.30 2.51
N LYS A 80 -2.90 9.13 1.58
CA LYS A 80 -2.59 10.08 0.50
C LYS A 80 -3.12 9.62 -0.85
N ALA A 81 -3.75 8.44 -0.93
CA ALA A 81 -4.41 7.99 -2.15
C ALA A 81 -5.44 9.03 -2.58
N LYS A 82 -5.23 9.62 -3.75
CA LYS A 82 -6.19 10.54 -4.34
C LYS A 82 -7.28 9.72 -5.03
N ALA A 83 -8.53 10.09 -4.80
CA ALA A 83 -9.61 9.63 -5.65
C ALA A 83 -9.29 10.06 -7.09
N PRO A 84 -9.45 9.18 -8.09
CA PRO A 84 -9.23 9.55 -9.47
C PRO A 84 -10.23 10.62 -9.90
N THR A 85 -9.81 11.55 -10.75
CA THR A 85 -10.73 12.55 -11.34
C THR A 85 -11.66 11.89 -12.35
N LEU A 86 -12.73 12.59 -12.74
CA LEU A 86 -13.62 12.11 -13.79
C LEU A 86 -12.85 11.88 -15.10
N GLU A 87 -11.92 12.76 -15.46
CA GLU A 87 -11.09 12.65 -16.65
C GLU A 87 -10.19 11.42 -16.59
N GLU A 88 -9.57 11.15 -15.43
CA GLU A 88 -8.75 9.95 -15.22
C GLU A 88 -9.59 8.68 -15.35
N ILE A 89 -10.80 8.66 -14.78
CA ILE A 89 -11.74 7.53 -14.91
C ILE A 89 -12.11 7.33 -16.39
N LEU A 90 -12.48 8.39 -17.11
CA LEU A 90 -12.88 8.32 -18.51
C LEU A 90 -11.72 7.83 -19.41
N ALA A 91 -10.48 8.24 -19.11
CA ALA A 91 -9.29 7.78 -19.84
C ALA A 91 -9.01 6.28 -19.67
N MET A 92 -9.50 5.65 -18.59
CA MET A 92 -9.38 4.20 -18.37
C MET A 92 -10.44 3.40 -19.15
N LEU A 93 -11.52 4.03 -19.59
CA LEU A 93 -12.62 3.37 -20.29
C LEU A 93 -12.41 3.43 -21.81
N PRO A 94 -12.70 2.34 -22.56
CA PRO A 94 -12.63 2.37 -24.01
C PRO A 94 -13.65 3.37 -24.57
N ALA A 95 -13.20 4.34 -25.35
CA ALA A 95 -14.04 5.43 -25.85
C ALA A 95 -15.25 4.92 -26.64
N GLU A 96 -15.06 3.85 -27.42
CA GLU A 96 -16.11 3.22 -28.23
C GLU A 96 -17.17 2.46 -27.43
N LYS A 97 -16.94 2.25 -26.12
CA LYS A 97 -17.87 1.56 -25.20
C LYS A 97 -18.38 2.46 -24.09
N THR A 98 -17.97 3.72 -24.07
CA THR A 98 -18.27 4.63 -22.96
C THR A 98 -19.49 5.48 -23.27
N VAL A 99 -20.49 5.46 -22.39
CA VAL A 99 -21.66 6.34 -22.42
C VAL A 99 -21.69 7.14 -21.13
N VAL A 100 -21.77 8.47 -21.22
CA VAL A 100 -21.82 9.37 -20.05
C VAL A 100 -23.25 9.90 -19.90
N LEU A 101 -23.89 9.59 -18.78
CA LEU A 101 -25.21 10.14 -18.42
C LEU A 101 -25.00 11.36 -17.52
N MET A 102 -25.34 12.54 -18.04
CA MET A 102 -25.30 13.78 -17.28
C MET A 102 -26.70 14.10 -16.75
N HIS A 103 -26.86 14.15 -15.43
CA HIS A 103 -28.08 14.68 -14.81
C HIS A 103 -27.81 16.14 -14.41
N ASN A 104 -28.49 17.07 -15.08
CA ASN A 104 -28.55 18.45 -14.64
C ASN A 104 -29.60 18.49 -13.53
N GLY A 105 -29.17 18.45 -12.27
CA GLY A 105 -30.07 18.59 -11.13
C GLY A 105 -30.83 19.93 -11.19
N GLU A 106 -32.10 19.91 -10.80
CA GLU A 106 -32.85 21.12 -10.42
C GLU A 106 -32.36 21.67 -9.07
#